data_AF-A0A0F8AWJ0-F1
#
_entry.id   AF-A0A0F8AWJ0-F1
#
_cell.length_a   1.000
_cell.length_b   1.000
_cell.length_c   1.000
_cell.angle_alpha   90.00
_cell.angle_beta   90.00
_cell.angle_gamma   90.00
#
_symmetry.space_group_name_H-M   'P 1'
#
loop_
_entity.id
_entity.type
_entity.pdbx_description
1 polymer ?
#
loop_
_entity_poly.entity_id
_entity_poly.type
_entity_poly.pdbx_seq_one_letter_code
_entity_poly.pdbx_strand_id
1 'polypeptide(L)'
;MRKLMAELPAFLRPETPFDPSWPVWIAWARSTLTISAADKIIMIHRSFLIKSFQDPQTYDFTRRTCVSAALTILNEFHRVKNNDVVRLWIIPTFTVSAAIVIGLDISYRMKNKEAYEAKHLELLNATIDTLKMTLMDYDVTVRQGVTLLENLLTYKLNSDMSPSLWDENCTPHLDELIGYMGENHPWDTEPQL
;
A
#
# COMPACT_ATOMS: atom_id res chain seq x y z
N MET A 1 14.89 9.22 -1.47
CA MET A 1 13.69 9.55 -0.68
C MET A 1 13.98 10.03 0.74
N ARG A 2 14.64 9.25 1.62
CA ARG A 2 14.89 9.65 3.03
C ARG A 2 15.57 11.02 3.20
N LYS A 3 16.59 11.32 2.39
CA LYS A 3 17.28 12.62 2.41
C LYS A 3 16.33 13.80 2.15
N LEU A 4 15.43 13.67 1.17
CA LEU A 4 14.46 14.71 0.84
C LEU A 4 13.47 14.98 1.98
N MET A 5 13.06 13.92 2.70
CA MET A 5 12.18 14.08 3.87
C MET A 5 12.87 14.84 5.01
N ALA A 6 14.18 14.67 5.18
CA ALA A 6 14.95 15.39 6.21
C ALA A 6 15.09 16.89 5.89
N GLU A 7 15.03 17.27 4.62
CA GLU A 7 15.18 18.66 4.14
C GLU A 7 13.84 19.42 4.09
N LEU A 8 12.73 18.78 4.49
CA LEU A 8 11.42 19.42 4.52
C LEU A 8 11.38 20.63 5.46
N PRO A 9 10.60 21.68 5.12
CA PRO A 9 10.27 22.74 6.07
C PRO A 9 9.71 22.19 7.37
N ALA A 10 9.98 22.85 8.49
CA ALA A 10 9.58 22.39 9.83
C ALA A 10 8.09 22.08 9.94
N PHE A 11 7.24 22.88 9.31
CA PHE A 11 5.79 22.67 9.32
C PHE A 11 5.33 21.41 8.57
N LEU A 12 6.16 20.77 7.74
CA LEU A 12 5.84 19.51 7.07
C LEU A 12 6.51 18.28 7.69
N ARG A 13 7.50 18.47 8.58
CA ARG A 13 8.20 17.36 9.22
C ARG A 13 7.32 16.68 10.28
N PRO A 14 7.12 15.34 10.24
CA PRO A 14 6.32 14.63 11.22
C PRO A 14 6.81 14.80 12.66
N GLU A 15 8.12 14.95 12.85
CA GLU A 15 8.76 15.05 14.17
C GLU A 15 8.61 16.44 14.80
N THR A 16 8.26 17.45 14.00
CA THR A 16 8.08 18.81 14.52
C THR A 16 6.71 18.92 15.17
N PRO A 17 6.61 19.31 16.46
CA PRO A 17 5.33 19.50 17.14
C PRO A 17 4.38 20.39 16.33
N PHE A 18 3.10 20.10 16.41
CA PHE A 18 2.09 20.91 15.71
C PHE A 18 1.95 22.26 16.40
N ASP A 19 2.10 23.34 15.65
CA ASP A 19 1.86 24.70 16.12
C ASP A 19 0.39 25.09 15.87
N PRO A 20 -0.40 25.44 16.90
CA PRO A 20 -1.80 25.84 16.73
C PRO A 20 -2.01 27.09 15.86
N SER A 21 -0.97 27.91 15.65
CA SER A 21 -1.02 29.08 14.75
C SER A 21 -1.00 28.69 13.27
N TRP A 22 -0.64 27.44 12.96
CA TRP A 22 -0.59 26.97 11.59
C TRP A 22 -1.98 26.76 10.98
N PRO A 23 -2.11 26.93 9.65
CA PRO A 23 -3.36 26.64 8.97
C PRO A 23 -3.80 25.18 9.17
N VAL A 24 -5.11 24.96 9.27
CA VAL A 24 -5.72 23.63 9.43
C VAL A 24 -5.28 22.63 8.35
N TRP A 25 -4.99 23.11 7.15
CA TRP A 25 -4.53 22.26 6.03
C TRP A 25 -3.14 21.64 6.25
N ILE A 26 -2.35 22.13 7.21
CA ILE A 26 -1.01 21.59 7.47
C ILE A 26 -1.08 20.15 7.97
N ALA A 27 -2.10 19.81 8.77
CA ALA A 27 -2.35 18.43 9.17
C ALA A 27 -2.64 17.53 7.95
N TRP A 28 -3.38 18.06 6.96
CA TRP A 28 -3.70 17.35 5.73
C TRP A 28 -2.45 17.17 4.86
N ALA A 29 -1.63 18.23 4.74
CA ALA A 29 -0.40 18.22 3.98
C ALA A 29 0.62 17.22 4.55
N ARG A 30 0.80 17.20 5.89
CA ARG A 30 1.65 16.20 6.56
C ARG A 30 1.20 14.78 6.28
N SER A 31 -0.10 14.50 6.46
CA SER A 31 -0.64 13.14 6.26
C SER A 31 -0.52 12.69 4.80
N THR A 32 -0.84 13.58 3.87
CA THR A 32 -0.70 13.34 2.43
C THR A 32 0.76 13.09 2.04
N LEU A 33 1.69 13.87 2.60
CA LEU A 33 3.10 13.74 2.33
C LEU A 33 3.64 12.40 2.86
N THR A 34 3.24 12.00 4.07
CA THR A 34 3.58 10.69 4.65
C THR A 34 3.14 9.55 3.73
N ILE A 35 1.87 9.55 3.30
CA ILE A 35 1.32 8.51 2.42
C ILE A 35 2.03 8.52 1.07
N SER A 36 2.16 9.69 0.44
CA SER A 36 2.78 9.83 -0.88
C SER A 36 4.25 9.42 -0.86
N ALA A 37 4.99 9.79 0.19
CA ALA A 37 6.39 9.45 0.32
C ALA A 37 6.62 7.95 0.49
N ALA A 38 5.75 7.29 1.26
CA ALA A 38 5.75 5.84 1.40
C ALA A 38 5.37 5.13 0.09
N ASP A 39 4.41 5.65 -0.66
CA ASP A 39 4.07 5.13 -2.00
C ASP A 39 5.29 5.21 -2.93
N LYS A 40 6.04 6.33 -2.93
CA LYS A 40 7.25 6.46 -3.75
C LYS A 40 8.36 5.49 -3.36
N ILE A 41 8.42 5.07 -2.10
CA ILE A 41 9.33 3.99 -1.70
C ILE A 41 8.92 2.68 -2.40
N ILE A 42 7.64 2.32 -2.38
CA ILE A 42 7.14 1.11 -3.06
C ILE A 42 7.42 1.20 -4.57
N MET A 43 7.14 2.36 -5.19
CA MET A 43 7.36 2.59 -6.61
C MET A 43 8.82 2.46 -7.06
N ILE A 44 9.78 2.94 -6.26
CA ILE A 44 11.22 2.78 -6.55
C ILE A 44 11.61 1.30 -6.59
N HIS A 45 10.96 0.48 -5.78
CA HIS A 45 11.25 -0.96 -5.67
C HIS A 45 10.37 -1.84 -6.57
N ARG A 46 9.48 -1.26 -7.39
CA ARG A 46 8.44 -1.99 -8.15
C ARG A 46 8.98 -3.17 -8.96
N SER A 47 10.11 -3.00 -9.65
CA SER A 47 10.72 -4.03 -10.52
C SER A 47 11.23 -5.26 -9.76
N PHE A 48 11.44 -5.12 -8.45
CA PHE A 48 11.94 -6.18 -7.57
C PHE A 48 10.92 -6.61 -6.52
N LEU A 49 9.77 -5.94 -6.44
CA LEU A 49 8.76 -6.18 -5.40
C LEU A 49 8.23 -7.62 -5.46
N ILE A 50 7.75 -8.07 -6.61
CA ILE A 50 7.22 -9.44 -6.76
C ILE A 50 8.32 -10.49 -6.54
N LYS A 51 9.50 -10.26 -7.12
CA LYS A 51 10.68 -11.11 -6.92
C LYS A 51 11.05 -11.23 -5.44
N SER A 52 10.81 -10.19 -4.64
CA SER A 52 11.10 -10.21 -3.21
C SER A 52 10.22 -11.12 -2.37
N PHE A 53 9.04 -11.49 -2.89
CA PHE A 53 8.18 -12.48 -2.26
C PHE A 53 8.56 -13.91 -2.66
N GLN A 54 9.06 -14.11 -3.89
CA GLN A 54 9.45 -15.41 -4.44
C GLN A 54 10.86 -15.84 -4.00
N ASP A 55 11.81 -14.90 -3.97
CA ASP A 55 13.18 -15.11 -3.51
C ASP A 55 13.49 -14.16 -2.33
N PRO A 56 13.04 -14.56 -1.12
CA PRO A 56 13.25 -13.75 0.08
C PRO A 56 14.70 -13.72 0.54
N GLN A 57 15.60 -14.56 0.02
CA GLN A 57 17.02 -14.54 0.42
C GLN A 57 17.77 -13.43 -0.30
N THR A 58 17.53 -13.27 -1.61
CA THR A 58 18.23 -12.28 -2.43
C THR A 58 17.66 -10.87 -2.28
N TYR A 59 16.34 -10.74 -2.15
CA TYR A 59 15.64 -9.45 -2.19
C TYR A 59 14.98 -9.06 -0.86
N ASP A 60 15.46 -9.61 0.26
CA ASP A 60 14.97 -9.33 1.61
C ASP A 60 14.85 -7.83 1.91
N PHE A 61 15.84 -7.04 1.49
CA PHE A 61 15.84 -5.59 1.69
C PHE A 61 14.64 -4.91 1.01
N THR A 62 14.33 -5.30 -0.23
CA THR A 62 13.17 -4.79 -0.97
C THR A 62 11.88 -5.14 -0.25
N ARG A 63 11.71 -6.42 0.12
CA ARG A 63 10.51 -6.88 0.84
C ARG A 63 10.30 -6.10 2.12
N ARG A 64 11.32 -6.02 3.00
CA ARG A 64 11.24 -5.29 4.27
C ARG A 64 10.91 -3.81 4.07
N THR A 65 11.54 -3.18 3.09
CA THR A 65 11.35 -1.75 2.80
C THR A 65 9.93 -1.48 2.30
N CYS A 66 9.43 -2.27 1.35
CA CYS A 66 8.08 -2.12 0.81
C CYS A 66 7.00 -2.46 1.82
N VAL A 67 7.17 -3.52 2.62
CA VAL A 67 6.24 -3.86 3.70
C VAL A 67 6.19 -2.76 4.75
N SER A 68 7.33 -2.21 5.16
CA SER A 68 7.37 -1.09 6.10
C SER A 68 6.66 0.14 5.52
N ALA A 69 6.86 0.47 4.24
CA ALA A 69 6.21 1.58 3.58
C ALA A 69 4.69 1.36 3.47
N ALA A 70 4.25 0.16 3.12
CA ALA A 70 2.84 -0.20 3.05
C ALA A 70 2.15 -0.07 4.41
N LEU A 71 2.78 -0.54 5.49
CA LEU A 71 2.27 -0.32 6.84
C LEU A 71 2.16 1.17 7.20
N THR A 72 3.12 2.00 6.80
CA THR A 72 3.03 3.45 7.00
C THR A 72 1.78 4.01 6.32
N ILE A 73 1.51 3.63 5.08
CA ILE A 73 0.32 4.07 4.34
C ILE A 73 -0.97 3.63 5.05
N LEU A 74 -1.08 2.35 5.40
CA LEU A 74 -2.31 1.81 6.01
C LEU A 74 -2.60 2.43 7.38
N ASN A 75 -1.59 2.57 8.24
CA ASN A 75 -1.77 3.20 9.55
C ASN A 75 -2.15 4.67 9.40
N GLU A 76 -1.53 5.40 8.46
CA GLU A 76 -1.83 6.81 8.23
C GLU A 76 -3.23 7.01 7.63
N PHE A 77 -3.66 6.11 6.75
CA PHE A 77 -5.03 6.11 6.19
C PHE A 77 -6.10 6.01 7.30
N HIS A 78 -5.92 5.09 8.26
CA HIS A 78 -6.81 4.95 9.41
C HIS A 78 -6.72 6.15 10.37
N ARG A 79 -5.52 6.71 10.55
CA ARG A 79 -5.35 7.94 11.34
C ARG A 79 -6.12 9.11 10.73
N VAL A 80 -6.01 9.31 9.42
CA VAL A 80 -6.70 10.37 8.67
C VAL A 80 -8.22 10.21 8.72
N LYS A 81 -8.73 8.98 8.61
CA LYS A 81 -10.17 8.67 8.75
C LYS A 81 -10.76 9.17 10.07
N ASN A 82 -10.00 9.12 11.16
CA ASN A 82 -10.49 9.44 12.50
C ASN A 82 -10.31 10.92 12.88
N ASN A 83 -9.63 11.74 12.08
CA ASN A 83 -9.20 13.10 12.44
C ASN A 83 -9.85 14.20 11.57
N ASP A 84 -11.01 13.94 10.93
CA ASP A 84 -11.73 14.89 10.05
C ASP A 84 -10.83 15.57 8.99
N VAL A 85 -9.80 14.85 8.54
CA VAL A 85 -8.88 15.33 7.51
C VAL A 85 -9.50 15.09 6.15
N VAL A 86 -9.46 16.11 5.28
CA VAL A 86 -9.93 16.00 3.89
C VAL A 86 -9.17 14.88 3.19
N ARG A 87 -9.91 13.87 2.70
CA ARG A 87 -9.34 12.79 1.90
C ARG A 87 -9.09 13.29 0.48
N LEU A 88 -7.82 13.37 0.10
CA LEU A 88 -7.46 13.65 -1.29
C LEU A 88 -7.74 12.43 -2.17
N TRP A 89 -8.11 12.69 -3.43
CA TRP A 89 -8.52 11.68 -4.41
C TRP A 89 -7.45 10.63 -4.72
N ILE A 90 -6.16 10.92 -4.46
CA ILE A 90 -5.05 10.00 -4.73
C ILE A 90 -4.79 9.01 -3.57
N ILE A 91 -5.25 9.34 -2.36
CA ILE A 91 -5.04 8.50 -1.17
C ILE A 91 -5.61 7.09 -1.34
N PRO A 92 -6.83 6.89 -1.89
CA PRO A 92 -7.37 5.55 -2.12
C PRO A 92 -6.46 4.66 -2.97
N THR A 93 -5.90 5.19 -4.06
CA THR A 93 -4.98 4.46 -4.94
C THR A 93 -3.73 3.98 -4.18
N PHE A 94 -3.13 4.87 -3.38
CA PHE A 94 -1.96 4.51 -2.56
C PHE A 94 -2.32 3.50 -1.47
N THR A 95 -3.49 3.64 -0.84
CA THR A 95 -3.99 2.68 0.16
C THR A 95 -4.22 1.30 -0.47
N VAL A 96 -4.78 1.22 -1.67
CA VAL A 96 -4.98 -0.04 -2.40
C VAL A 96 -3.64 -0.71 -2.72
N SER A 97 -2.68 0.04 -3.26
CA SER A 97 -1.33 -0.48 -3.54
C SER A 97 -0.65 -1.02 -2.28
N ALA A 98 -0.71 -0.28 -1.17
CA ALA A 98 -0.19 -0.72 0.12
C ALA A 98 -0.88 -1.97 0.64
N ALA A 99 -2.20 -2.05 0.53
CA ALA A 99 -2.98 -3.21 0.94
C ALA A 99 -2.57 -4.46 0.14
N ILE A 100 -2.33 -4.33 -1.17
CA ILE A 100 -1.83 -5.43 -2.02
C ILE A 100 -0.46 -5.90 -1.55
N VAL A 101 0.47 -4.98 -1.23
CA VAL A 101 1.78 -5.34 -0.69
C VAL A 101 1.67 -6.14 0.61
N ILE A 102 0.79 -5.74 1.53
CA ILE A 102 0.55 -6.47 2.78
C ILE A 102 -0.12 -7.83 2.52
N GLY A 103 -1.09 -7.89 1.62
CA GLY A 103 -1.74 -9.15 1.22
C GLY A 103 -0.72 -10.15 0.68
N LEU A 104 0.11 -9.73 -0.28
CA LEU A 104 1.21 -10.54 -0.81
C LEU A 104 2.19 -10.97 0.29
N ASP A 105 2.55 -10.06 1.20
CA ASP A 105 3.44 -10.38 2.30
C ASP A 105 2.87 -11.47 3.23
N ILE A 106 1.58 -11.44 3.52
CA ILE A 106 0.88 -12.46 4.31
C ILE A 106 0.83 -13.79 3.54
N SER A 107 0.47 -13.78 2.25
CA SER A 107 0.34 -15.00 1.45
C SER A 107 1.66 -15.75 1.29
N TYR A 108 2.77 -15.02 1.08
CA TYR A 108 4.11 -15.58 0.87
C TYR A 108 4.91 -15.78 2.17
N ARG A 109 4.34 -15.57 3.36
CA ARG A 109 5.00 -15.94 4.61
C ARG A 109 4.75 -17.41 4.94
N MET A 110 5.83 -18.09 5.32
CA MET A 110 5.78 -19.46 5.87
C MET A 110 5.32 -19.42 7.32
N LYS A 111 4.60 -20.48 7.74
CA LYS A 111 3.78 -20.68 8.96
C LYS A 111 4.36 -20.31 10.35
N ASN A 112 5.55 -19.71 10.45
CA ASN A 112 6.28 -19.51 11.71
C ASN A 112 6.17 -18.09 12.31
N LYS A 113 5.22 -17.24 11.87
CA LYS A 113 5.07 -15.86 12.39
C LYS A 113 3.61 -15.46 12.67
N GLU A 114 2.85 -16.34 13.31
CA GLU A 114 1.41 -16.21 13.58
C GLU A 114 0.99 -14.87 14.20
N ALA A 115 1.69 -14.38 15.23
CA ALA A 115 1.30 -13.13 15.91
C ALA A 115 1.52 -11.86 15.06
N TYR A 116 2.58 -11.84 14.26
CA TYR A 116 2.86 -10.73 13.34
C TYR A 116 1.85 -10.75 12.17
N GLU A 117 1.58 -11.94 11.64
CA GLU A 117 0.60 -12.16 10.58
C GLU A 117 -0.80 -11.76 11.04
N ALA A 118 -1.21 -12.12 12.26
CA ALA A 118 -2.51 -11.76 12.81
C ALA A 118 -2.73 -10.24 12.85
N LYS A 119 -1.75 -9.47 13.34
CA LYS A 119 -1.85 -8.00 13.40
C LYS A 119 -1.94 -7.37 12.01
N HIS A 120 -1.17 -7.89 11.05
CA HIS A 120 -1.18 -7.37 9.69
C HIS A 120 -2.47 -7.72 8.94
N LEU A 121 -3.00 -8.92 9.20
CA LEU A 121 -4.29 -9.36 8.69
C LEU A 121 -5.44 -8.53 9.25
N GLU A 122 -5.42 -8.24 10.56
CA GLU A 122 -6.40 -7.34 11.20
C GLU A 122 -6.39 -5.95 10.55
N LEU A 123 -5.21 -5.34 10.40
CA LEU A 123 -5.05 -4.04 9.74
C LEU A 123 -5.52 -4.08 8.28
N LEU A 124 -5.21 -5.15 7.56
CA LEU A 124 -5.62 -5.33 6.17
C LEU A 124 -7.15 -5.45 6.04
N ASN A 125 -7.79 -6.29 6.86
CA ASN A 125 -9.24 -6.44 6.88
C ASN A 125 -9.94 -5.12 7.22
N ALA A 126 -9.48 -4.41 8.27
CA ALA A 126 -10.03 -3.10 8.62
C ALA A 126 -9.90 -2.07 7.48
N THR A 127 -8.81 -2.15 6.71
CA THR A 127 -8.60 -1.32 5.52
C THR A 127 -9.59 -1.68 4.41
N ILE A 128 -9.73 -2.97 4.09
CA ILE A 128 -10.67 -3.47 3.09
C ILE A 128 -12.09 -3.03 3.44
N ASP A 129 -12.53 -3.24 4.67
CA ASP A 129 -13.86 -2.84 5.14
C ASP A 129 -14.09 -1.33 4.98
N THR A 130 -13.07 -0.53 5.33
CA THR A 130 -13.16 0.93 5.17
C THR A 130 -13.26 1.34 3.70
N LEU A 131 -12.47 0.72 2.81
CA LEU A 131 -12.50 0.99 1.38
C LEU A 131 -13.86 0.60 0.77
N LYS A 132 -14.40 -0.57 1.17
CA LYS A 132 -15.73 -1.05 0.78
C LYS A 132 -16.83 -0.07 1.18
N MET A 133 -16.86 0.32 2.45
CA MET A 133 -17.91 1.17 2.99
C MET A 133 -17.88 2.60 2.45
N THR A 134 -16.73 3.10 2.00
CA THR A 134 -16.57 4.53 1.70
C THR A 134 -16.36 4.87 0.24
N LEU A 135 -15.79 3.98 -0.58
CA LEU A 135 -15.27 4.34 -1.91
C LEU A 135 -15.57 3.33 -3.03
N MET A 136 -15.96 2.10 -2.71
CA MET A 136 -16.13 1.03 -3.72
C MET A 136 -17.14 1.36 -4.83
N ASP A 137 -18.20 2.10 -4.52
CA ASP A 137 -19.22 2.48 -5.50
C ASP A 137 -18.75 3.59 -6.45
N TYR A 138 -17.75 4.37 -6.06
CA TYR A 138 -17.35 5.60 -6.74
C TYR A 138 -15.95 5.52 -7.39
N ASP A 139 -15.10 4.59 -6.95
CA ASP A 139 -13.72 4.47 -7.40
C ASP A 139 -13.44 3.06 -7.97
N VAL A 140 -13.11 3.02 -9.26
CA VAL A 140 -12.83 1.77 -10.00
C VAL A 140 -11.58 1.07 -9.48
N THR A 141 -10.54 1.83 -9.13
CA THR A 141 -9.28 1.31 -8.58
C THR A 141 -9.54 0.62 -7.25
N VAL A 142 -10.35 1.25 -6.40
CA VAL A 142 -10.74 0.68 -5.11
C VAL A 142 -11.54 -0.60 -5.30
N ARG A 143 -12.51 -0.60 -6.22
CA ARG A 143 -13.33 -1.78 -6.50
C ARG A 143 -12.48 -2.96 -6.93
N GLN A 144 -11.63 -2.78 -7.93
CA GLN A 144 -10.76 -3.83 -8.46
C GLN A 144 -9.76 -4.30 -7.40
N GLY A 145 -9.13 -3.36 -6.70
CA GLY A 145 -8.18 -3.66 -5.64
C GLY A 145 -8.78 -4.46 -4.50
N VAL A 146 -9.99 -4.10 -4.03
CA VAL A 146 -10.68 -4.86 -2.99
C VAL A 146 -11.04 -6.26 -3.47
N THR A 147 -11.61 -6.41 -4.66
CA THR A 147 -11.96 -7.73 -5.21
C THR A 147 -10.73 -8.64 -5.29
N LEU A 148 -9.60 -8.11 -5.75
CA LEU A 148 -8.34 -8.84 -5.78
C LEU A 148 -7.88 -9.26 -4.36
N LEU A 149 -7.93 -8.34 -3.39
CA LEU A 149 -7.52 -8.60 -2.02
C LEU A 149 -8.38 -9.68 -1.36
N GLU A 150 -9.69 -9.64 -1.57
CA GLU A 150 -10.61 -10.67 -1.08
C GLU A 150 -10.27 -12.04 -1.68
N ASN A 151 -10.04 -12.11 -3.00
CA ASN A 151 -9.62 -13.34 -3.67
C ASN A 151 -8.30 -13.88 -3.12
N LEU A 152 -7.32 -13.00 -2.88
CA LEU A 152 -6.02 -13.36 -2.33
C LEU A 152 -6.13 -13.92 -0.90
N LEU A 153 -6.97 -13.32 -0.06
CA LEU A 153 -7.22 -13.78 1.31
C LEU A 153 -7.99 -15.11 1.32
N THR A 154 -9.00 -15.27 0.47
CA THR A 154 -9.72 -16.54 0.31
C THR A 154 -8.79 -17.65 -0.15
N TYR A 155 -7.91 -17.38 -1.12
CA TYR A 155 -6.91 -18.37 -1.57
C TYR A 155 -5.98 -18.78 -0.43
N LYS A 156 -5.48 -17.82 0.38
CA LYS A 156 -4.64 -18.14 1.54
C LYS A 156 -5.35 -19.07 2.53
N LEU A 157 -6.59 -18.76 2.91
CA LEU A 157 -7.41 -19.61 3.77
C LEU A 157 -7.58 -21.03 3.20
N ASN A 158 -7.85 -21.15 1.90
CA ASN A 158 -8.01 -22.45 1.23
C ASN A 158 -6.69 -23.23 1.10
N SER A 159 -5.56 -22.53 0.93
CA SER A 159 -4.21 -23.13 0.88
C SER A 159 -3.74 -23.61 2.26
N ASP A 160 -4.17 -22.95 3.34
CA ASP A 160 -3.94 -23.44 4.70
C ASP A 160 -4.82 -24.68 4.99
N MET A 161 -5.95 -24.83 4.29
CA MET A 161 -6.83 -26.00 4.33
C MET A 161 -6.42 -27.15 3.37
N SER A 162 -5.53 -26.94 2.40
CA SER A 162 -5.03 -27.99 1.47
C SER A 162 -3.56 -27.75 1.05
N PRO A 163 -2.60 -28.65 1.39
CA PRO A 163 -1.16 -28.38 1.23
C PRO A 163 -0.58 -28.44 -0.18
N SER A 164 -1.38 -28.55 -1.23
CA SER A 164 -0.89 -28.77 -2.59
C SER A 164 -1.68 -27.90 -3.55
N LEU A 165 -1.02 -26.88 -4.14
CA LEU A 165 -1.30 -26.25 -5.44
C LEU A 165 -0.71 -24.83 -5.45
N TRP A 166 0.60 -24.71 -5.25
CA TRP A 166 1.33 -23.59 -5.85
C TRP A 166 1.54 -23.96 -7.31
N ASP A 167 0.48 -23.87 -8.10
CA ASP A 167 0.55 -24.15 -9.54
C ASP A 167 1.22 -22.95 -10.23
N GLU A 168 2.26 -23.21 -11.01
CA GLU A 168 3.17 -22.23 -11.62
C GLU A 168 2.46 -21.27 -12.63
N ASN A 169 1.16 -21.47 -12.84
CA ASN A 169 0.31 -20.74 -13.78
C ASN A 169 -0.49 -19.57 -13.17
N CYS A 170 -0.28 -19.21 -11.89
CA CYS A 170 -0.97 -18.07 -11.25
C CYS A 170 -0.27 -16.70 -11.46
N THR A 171 0.69 -16.65 -12.38
CA THR A 171 1.42 -15.46 -12.82
C THR A 171 0.64 -14.44 -13.69
N PRO A 172 -0.50 -14.73 -14.37
CA PRO A 172 -1.08 -13.77 -15.32
C PRO A 172 -1.74 -12.53 -14.69
N HIS A 173 -2.15 -12.58 -13.42
CA HIS A 173 -2.85 -11.44 -12.77
C HIS A 173 -1.90 -10.45 -12.09
N LEU A 174 -0.61 -10.80 -11.97
CA LEU A 174 0.43 -9.95 -11.37
C LEU A 174 0.96 -8.91 -12.36
N ASP A 175 0.97 -9.21 -13.66
CA ASP A 175 1.30 -8.22 -14.69
C ASP A 175 0.22 -7.15 -14.81
N GLU A 176 -1.05 -7.49 -14.56
CA GLU A 176 -2.14 -6.51 -14.44
C GLU A 176 -1.94 -5.60 -13.22
N LEU A 177 -1.55 -6.16 -12.07
CA LEU A 177 -1.16 -5.41 -10.86
C LEU A 177 0.04 -4.48 -11.10
N ILE A 178 1.00 -4.92 -11.90
CA ILE A 178 2.13 -4.09 -12.35
C ILE A 178 1.64 -3.01 -13.33
N GLY A 179 0.67 -3.31 -14.20
CA GLY A 179 0.00 -2.36 -15.08
C GLY A 179 -0.77 -1.26 -14.34
N TYR A 180 -1.49 -1.60 -13.27
CA TYR A 180 -2.13 -0.62 -12.37
C TYR A 180 -1.12 0.28 -11.64
N MET A 181 0.09 -0.21 -11.40
CA MET A 181 1.19 0.57 -10.82
C MET A 181 2.10 1.23 -11.89
N GLY A 182 1.79 1.08 -13.18
CA GLY A 182 2.82 1.16 -14.22
C GLY A 182 2.39 1.52 -15.65
N GLU A 183 1.15 1.87 -15.96
CA GLU A 183 0.82 2.42 -17.29
C GLU A 183 0.59 3.92 -17.27
N ASN A 184 1.37 4.59 -18.13
CA ASN A 184 1.36 6.00 -18.52
C ASN A 184 0.13 6.76 -18.04
N HIS A 185 0.33 7.65 -17.07
CA HIS A 185 -0.65 8.67 -16.79
C HIS A 185 -0.86 9.44 -18.11
N PRO A 186 -2.06 9.89 -18.47
CA PRO A 186 -2.29 10.67 -19.70
C PRO A 186 -1.41 11.93 -19.85
N TRP A 187 -0.68 12.33 -18.81
CA TRP A 187 0.31 13.41 -18.80
C TRP A 187 1.73 12.99 -19.20
N ASP A 188 2.02 11.70 -19.34
CA ASP A 188 3.32 11.14 -19.75
C ASP A 188 3.49 11.13 -21.28
N THR A 189 2.48 11.58 -22.03
CA THR A 189 2.64 11.90 -23.46
C THR A 189 3.18 13.32 -23.59
N GLU A 190 4.43 13.44 -24.05
CA GLU A 190 4.98 14.72 -24.51
C GLU A 190 4.00 15.33 -25.53
N PRO A 191 3.66 16.63 -25.42
CA PRO A 191 2.93 17.29 -26.49
C PRO A 191 3.78 17.21 -27.75
N GLN A 192 3.28 16.49 -28.76
CA GLN A 192 3.88 16.52 -30.09
C GLN A 192 3.78 17.95 -30.61
N LEU A 193 4.93 18.62 -30.64
CA LEU A 193 5.17 19.88 -31.35
C LEU A 193 5.13 19.67 -32.86
#